data_AF-A0AAP8NKD8-F1
#
_entry.id   AF-A0AAP8NKD8-F1
#
_cell.length_a   1.000
_cell.length_b   1.000
_cell.length_c   1.000
_cell.angle_alpha   90.00
_cell.angle_beta   90.00
_cell.angle_gamma   90.00
#
_symmetry.space_group_name_H-M   'P 1'
#
loop_
_entity.id
_entity.type
_entity.pdbx_description
1 polymer ?
#
loop_
_entity_poly.entity_id
_entity_poly.type
_entity_poly.pdbx_seq_one_letter_code
_entity_poly.pdbx_strand_id
1 'polypeptide(L)'
;MPKENLRDVLNVILNKYSLEKSENFRENSLAYDIRNTYPNIISKCCNISKKNYKVYGSSGKGQWAEVPWIAICDQSITESAQKGYYIVYLFVSDMSGVYVSLNQGWTYYKNDSKNIRDAISNIDNVSRYWRNKLSGVKQEYISEIDLKVSSSALGAGYEHGHILGKYYDKINIPDNQTLIQDLNELMCIYKSLSGQLIHGFEETNKLIINDIEIEWENEEFKRLAKPLQKNKSINLEFRNIKNIPIHNNFETKNPIFKGKDYSNKIAKQKLLGMQGEEYVLEYEKSKLKGLVDKDGRNLSDLVEHTSRVQGDGVGYDILSYDKNGESIFIEVKTTNCGIETPFYITENELMFAKKNMNKYYIYRLYDFNQNNNKNQAYCIKGSEIENTFHLIPISYKVQIKSSR
;
A
#
# COMPACT_ATOMS: atom_id res chain seq x y z
N MET A 1 15.54 -22.17 -28.29
CA MET A 1 14.94 -23.05 -27.26
C MET A 1 13.44 -22.93 -27.35
N PRO A 2 12.67 -24.04 -27.28
CA PRO A 2 11.22 -23.96 -27.16
C PRO A 2 10.89 -23.19 -25.88
N LYS A 3 10.03 -22.18 -26.00
CA LYS A 3 9.64 -21.31 -24.89
C LYS A 3 8.52 -22.02 -24.14
N GLU A 4 8.83 -22.65 -23.01
CA GLU A 4 7.85 -23.52 -22.33
C GLU A 4 7.38 -22.98 -20.97
N ASN A 5 8.05 -21.95 -20.45
CA ASN A 5 7.79 -21.45 -19.10
C ASN A 5 7.88 -19.91 -18.99
N LEU A 6 7.50 -19.36 -17.84
CA LEU A 6 7.45 -17.92 -17.59
C LEU A 6 8.83 -17.27 -17.69
N ARG A 7 9.87 -17.91 -17.15
CA ARG A 7 11.25 -17.39 -17.21
C ARG A 7 11.72 -17.22 -18.64
N ASP A 8 11.44 -18.19 -19.51
CA ASP A 8 11.83 -18.14 -20.92
C ASP A 8 11.14 -16.98 -21.65
N VAL A 9 9.85 -16.77 -21.38
CA VAL A 9 9.08 -15.65 -21.94
C VAL A 9 9.73 -14.31 -21.57
N LEU A 10 10.01 -14.09 -20.28
CA LEU A 10 10.64 -12.85 -19.82
C LEU A 10 12.02 -12.67 -20.46
N ASN A 11 12.85 -13.70 -20.45
CA ASN A 11 14.18 -13.68 -21.05
C ASN A 11 14.16 -13.35 -22.54
N VAL A 12 13.23 -13.93 -23.31
CA VAL A 12 13.19 -13.68 -24.75
C VAL A 12 12.84 -12.22 -25.04
N ILE A 13 11.88 -11.64 -24.31
CA ILE A 13 11.51 -10.24 -24.50
C ILE A 13 12.69 -9.34 -24.11
N LEU A 14 13.27 -9.52 -22.94
CA LEU A 14 14.40 -8.70 -22.43
C LEU A 14 15.64 -8.76 -23.33
N ASN A 15 15.88 -9.87 -24.02
CA ASN A 15 17.05 -10.03 -24.89
C ASN A 15 16.81 -9.62 -26.34
N LYS A 16 15.57 -9.72 -26.84
CA LYS A 16 15.29 -9.47 -28.26
C LYS A 16 14.62 -8.15 -28.55
N TYR A 17 13.86 -7.59 -27.61
CA TYR A 17 12.97 -6.46 -27.91
C TYR A 17 13.71 -5.24 -28.45
N SER A 18 14.85 -4.85 -27.88
CA SER A 18 15.61 -3.69 -28.35
C SER A 18 16.13 -3.84 -29.78
N LEU A 19 16.50 -5.06 -30.19
CA LEU A 19 16.92 -5.37 -31.55
C LEU A 19 15.72 -5.39 -32.50
N GLU A 20 14.66 -6.11 -32.14
CA GLU A 20 13.46 -6.24 -32.99
C GLU A 20 12.72 -4.90 -33.17
N LYS A 21 12.86 -3.98 -32.20
CA LYS A 21 12.29 -2.63 -32.26
C LYS A 21 12.84 -1.78 -33.41
N SER A 22 14.04 -2.08 -33.94
CA SER A 22 14.55 -1.43 -35.16
C SER A 22 13.98 -2.02 -36.45
N GLU A 23 13.30 -3.16 -36.37
CA GLU A 23 12.68 -3.83 -37.51
C GLU A 23 11.21 -3.43 -37.73
N ASN A 24 10.66 -3.79 -38.89
CA ASN A 24 9.27 -3.49 -39.24
C ASN A 24 8.28 -4.14 -38.26
N PHE A 25 7.37 -3.35 -37.69
CA PHE A 25 6.41 -3.80 -36.69
C PHE A 25 5.33 -4.79 -37.20
N ARG A 26 4.83 -4.64 -38.44
CA ARG A 26 3.56 -5.24 -38.89
C ARG A 26 3.60 -6.78 -38.94
N GLU A 27 4.76 -7.33 -39.27
CA GLU A 27 4.96 -8.78 -39.47
C GLU A 27 6.03 -9.34 -38.53
N ASN A 28 6.41 -8.58 -37.49
CA ASN A 28 7.44 -8.99 -36.57
C ASN A 28 6.99 -10.15 -35.67
N SER A 29 7.80 -11.22 -35.64
CA SER A 29 7.48 -12.44 -34.90
C SER A 29 7.46 -12.23 -33.38
N LEU A 30 8.37 -11.43 -32.82
CA LEU A 30 8.37 -11.10 -31.40
C LEU A 30 7.15 -10.26 -31.02
N ALA A 31 6.79 -9.29 -31.86
CA ALA A 31 5.61 -8.47 -31.64
C ALA A 31 4.32 -9.31 -31.64
N TYR A 32 4.23 -10.28 -32.56
CA TYR A 32 3.14 -11.27 -32.57
C TYR A 32 3.14 -12.14 -31.31
N ASP A 33 4.30 -12.64 -30.90
CA ASP A 33 4.43 -13.52 -29.74
C ASP A 33 4.00 -12.82 -28.44
N ILE A 34 4.37 -11.55 -28.23
CA ILE A 34 3.95 -10.76 -27.06
C ILE A 34 2.43 -10.63 -27.01
N ARG A 35 1.77 -10.44 -28.15
CA ARG A 35 0.31 -10.24 -28.21
C ARG A 35 -0.47 -11.55 -28.07
N ASN A 36 0.05 -12.66 -28.59
CA ASN A 36 -0.72 -13.88 -28.79
C ASN A 36 -0.10 -15.12 -28.12
N THR A 37 1.17 -15.40 -28.38
CA THR A 37 1.82 -16.65 -27.95
C THR A 37 2.13 -16.66 -26.46
N TYR A 38 2.79 -15.62 -25.95
CA TYR A 38 3.26 -15.56 -24.57
C TYR A 38 2.15 -15.48 -23.52
N PRO A 39 1.05 -14.73 -23.74
CA PRO A 39 -0.09 -14.77 -22.83
C PRO A 39 -0.61 -16.19 -22.59
N ASN A 40 -0.62 -17.04 -23.63
CA ASN A 40 -1.07 -18.43 -23.52
C ASN A 40 -0.07 -19.30 -22.73
N ILE A 41 1.24 -19.10 -22.93
CA ILE A 41 2.28 -19.79 -22.16
C ILE A 41 2.15 -19.43 -20.68
N ILE A 42 2.08 -18.13 -20.35
CA ILE A 42 1.92 -17.65 -18.97
C ILE A 42 0.65 -18.22 -18.32
N SER A 43 -0.46 -18.22 -19.06
CA SER A 43 -1.73 -18.78 -18.56
C SER A 43 -1.58 -20.26 -18.19
N LYS A 44 -0.89 -21.03 -19.04
CA LYS A 44 -0.69 -22.47 -18.85
C LYS A 44 0.26 -22.77 -17.70
N CYS A 45 1.46 -22.17 -17.69
CA CYS A 45 2.48 -22.50 -16.69
C CYS A 45 2.12 -22.01 -15.28
N CYS A 46 1.32 -20.95 -15.18
CA CYS A 46 0.87 -20.40 -13.90
C CYS A 46 -0.53 -20.87 -13.48
N ASN A 47 -1.12 -21.84 -14.19
CA ASN A 47 -2.45 -22.39 -13.92
C ASN A 47 -3.56 -21.30 -13.79
N ILE A 48 -3.52 -20.29 -14.65
CA ILE A 48 -4.47 -19.18 -14.64
C ILE A 48 -5.74 -19.60 -15.40
N SER A 49 -6.87 -19.61 -14.70
CA SER A 49 -8.16 -19.96 -15.30
C SER A 49 -8.62 -18.90 -16.31
N LYS A 50 -8.64 -19.26 -17.60
CA LYS A 50 -9.18 -18.43 -18.70
C LYS A 50 -10.66 -18.07 -18.55
N LYS A 51 -11.40 -18.79 -17.69
CA LYS A 51 -12.79 -18.47 -17.36
C LYS A 51 -12.89 -17.18 -16.54
N ASN A 52 -11.95 -16.97 -15.61
CA ASN A 52 -12.00 -15.87 -14.67
C ASN A 52 -11.05 -14.74 -15.07
N TYR A 53 -9.93 -15.08 -15.70
CA TYR A 53 -8.88 -14.13 -16.04
C TYR A 53 -8.65 -14.07 -17.54
N LYS A 54 -8.41 -12.85 -18.03
CA LYS A 54 -7.93 -12.59 -19.38
C LYS A 54 -6.45 -12.23 -19.32
N VAL A 55 -5.62 -13.03 -20.01
CA VAL A 55 -4.19 -12.74 -20.17
C VAL A 55 -3.93 -12.31 -21.60
N TYR A 56 -3.29 -11.16 -21.78
CA TYR A 56 -2.98 -10.59 -23.09
C TYR A 56 -1.86 -9.57 -23.00
N GLY A 57 -1.14 -9.35 -24.10
CA GLY A 57 -0.02 -8.41 -24.13
C GLY A 57 -0.14 -7.37 -25.23
N SER A 58 0.73 -6.36 -25.12
CA SER A 58 0.89 -5.32 -26.12
C SER A 58 2.37 -5.05 -26.33
N SER A 59 2.79 -5.09 -27.59
CA SER A 59 4.08 -4.54 -28.03
C SER A 59 3.90 -3.20 -28.75
N GLY A 60 2.72 -2.59 -28.65
CA GLY A 60 2.31 -1.39 -29.36
C GLY A 60 1.16 -1.63 -30.36
N LYS A 61 0.65 -0.54 -30.96
CA LYS A 61 -0.44 -0.57 -31.96
C LYS A 61 0.01 0.20 -33.20
N GLY A 62 0.45 -0.52 -34.23
CA GLY A 62 0.97 0.06 -35.47
C GLY A 62 2.42 0.55 -35.40
N GLN A 63 2.92 0.86 -34.21
CA GLN A 63 4.31 1.18 -33.90
C GLN A 63 4.73 0.44 -32.63
N TRP A 64 6.04 0.20 -32.46
CA TRP A 64 6.58 -0.42 -31.25
C TRP A 64 6.32 0.44 -30.02
N ALA A 65 5.87 -0.18 -28.94
CA ALA A 65 5.73 0.48 -27.64
C ALA A 65 7.12 0.76 -27.05
N GLU A 66 7.24 1.87 -26.33
CA GLU A 66 8.40 2.15 -25.49
C GLU A 66 8.50 1.13 -24.35
N VAL A 67 7.37 0.88 -23.68
CA VAL A 67 7.21 -0.13 -22.61
C VAL A 67 6.23 -1.20 -23.12
N PRO A 68 6.71 -2.34 -23.64
CA PRO A 68 5.84 -3.47 -23.92
C PRO A 68 5.37 -4.11 -22.61
N TRP A 69 4.26 -4.84 -22.65
CA TRP A 69 3.70 -5.44 -21.46
C TRP A 69 2.85 -6.68 -21.72
N ILE A 70 2.66 -7.48 -20.67
CA ILE A 70 1.69 -8.59 -20.63
C ILE A 70 0.86 -8.47 -19.35
N ALA A 71 -0.45 -8.33 -19.48
CA ALA A 71 -1.39 -8.14 -18.38
C ALA A 71 -2.22 -9.40 -18.10
N ILE A 72 -2.61 -9.55 -16.83
CA ILE A 72 -3.51 -10.56 -16.28
C ILE A 72 -4.64 -9.79 -15.59
N CYS A 73 -5.82 -9.82 -16.21
CA CYS A 73 -7.00 -9.08 -15.76
C CYS A 73 -8.07 -10.02 -15.24
N ASP A 74 -8.60 -9.79 -14.04
CA ASP A 74 -9.81 -10.44 -13.55
C ASP A 74 -11.02 -9.86 -14.28
N GLN A 75 -11.73 -10.71 -15.03
CA GLN A 75 -12.84 -10.29 -15.89
C GLN A 75 -14.05 -9.80 -15.08
N SER A 76 -14.11 -10.07 -13.77
CA SER A 76 -15.20 -9.60 -12.91
C SER A 76 -15.05 -8.15 -12.47
N ILE A 77 -13.84 -7.59 -12.50
CA ILE A 77 -13.54 -6.23 -12.00
C ILE A 77 -12.80 -5.34 -12.99
N THR A 78 -12.31 -5.90 -14.10
CA THR A 78 -11.43 -5.20 -15.04
C THR A 78 -11.95 -5.28 -16.46
N GLU A 79 -12.38 -4.13 -16.98
CA GLU A 79 -12.84 -4.00 -18.35
C GLU A 79 -11.66 -4.07 -19.33
N SER A 80 -10.56 -3.36 -19.02
CA SER A 80 -9.35 -3.36 -19.85
C SER A 80 -8.13 -2.83 -19.08
N ALA A 81 -6.94 -2.93 -19.68
CA ALA A 81 -5.74 -2.29 -19.15
C ALA A 81 -5.85 -0.75 -19.06
N GLN A 82 -6.80 -0.14 -19.77
CA GLN A 82 -7.06 1.30 -19.71
C GLN A 82 -7.92 1.70 -18.51
N LYS A 83 -8.69 0.75 -17.96
CA LYS A 83 -9.71 0.98 -16.93
C LYS A 83 -9.98 -0.30 -16.13
N GLY A 84 -9.49 -0.32 -14.91
CA GLY A 84 -9.53 -1.48 -14.02
C GLY A 84 -8.20 -1.68 -13.27
N TYR A 85 -8.21 -2.62 -12.33
CA TYR A 85 -7.03 -3.11 -11.63
C TYR A 85 -6.50 -4.37 -12.30
N TYR A 86 -5.20 -4.61 -12.32
CA TYR A 86 -4.67 -5.81 -12.97
C TYR A 86 -3.24 -6.09 -12.53
N ILE A 87 -2.80 -7.33 -12.74
CA ILE A 87 -1.38 -7.64 -12.68
C ILE A 87 -0.78 -7.45 -14.06
N VAL A 88 0.39 -6.83 -14.16
CA VAL A 88 1.07 -6.59 -15.44
C VAL A 88 2.57 -6.77 -15.31
N TYR A 89 3.16 -7.44 -16.31
CA TYR A 89 4.59 -7.42 -16.55
C TYR A 89 4.93 -6.20 -17.41
N LEU A 90 5.63 -5.22 -16.84
CA LEU A 90 6.07 -3.99 -17.50
C LEU A 90 7.57 -4.07 -17.77
N PHE A 91 7.97 -4.14 -19.03
CA PHE A 91 9.38 -4.21 -19.41
C PHE A 91 9.96 -2.80 -19.49
N VAL A 92 11.03 -2.53 -18.75
CA VAL A 92 11.70 -1.22 -18.72
C VAL A 92 12.10 -0.81 -20.13
N SER A 93 12.03 0.48 -20.46
CA SER A 93 12.23 0.99 -21.83
C SER A 93 13.55 0.55 -22.49
N ASP A 94 14.62 0.44 -21.68
CA ASP A 94 15.96 0.01 -22.07
C ASP A 94 16.17 -1.52 -21.98
N MET A 95 15.12 -2.26 -21.59
CA MET A 95 15.13 -3.70 -21.34
C MET A 95 16.12 -4.15 -20.26
N SER A 96 16.51 -3.26 -19.34
CA SER A 96 17.38 -3.61 -18.18
C SER A 96 16.71 -4.59 -17.21
N GLY A 97 15.37 -4.63 -17.19
CA GLY A 97 14.62 -5.60 -16.42
C GLY A 97 13.12 -5.51 -16.69
N VAL A 98 12.34 -6.19 -15.86
CA VAL A 98 10.88 -6.23 -15.95
C VAL A 98 10.27 -6.16 -14.56
N TYR A 99 9.23 -5.35 -14.41
CA TYR A 99 8.43 -5.32 -13.18
C TYR A 99 7.24 -6.26 -13.32
N VAL A 100 6.93 -7.03 -12.28
CA VAL A 100 5.58 -7.60 -12.09
C VAL A 100 4.84 -6.70 -11.11
N SER A 101 3.76 -6.07 -11.57
CA SER A 101 3.08 -5.00 -10.86
C SER A 101 1.60 -5.30 -10.72
N LEU A 102 1.06 -5.21 -9.50
CA LEU A 102 -0.34 -4.88 -9.32
C LEU A 102 -0.49 -3.39 -9.68
N ASN A 103 -1.25 -3.12 -10.72
CA ASN A 103 -1.33 -1.82 -11.37
C ASN A 103 -2.79 -1.45 -11.65
N GLN A 104 -3.01 -0.24 -12.14
CA GLN A 104 -4.31 0.31 -12.48
C GLN A 104 -4.28 1.16 -13.75
N GLY A 105 -5.42 1.22 -14.43
CA GLY A 105 -5.53 1.89 -15.73
C GLY A 105 -5.36 3.41 -15.67
N TRP A 106 -4.18 3.92 -16.02
CA TRP A 106 -3.88 5.35 -16.17
C TRP A 106 -4.85 6.14 -17.07
N THR A 107 -5.29 5.53 -18.18
CA THR A 107 -6.17 6.18 -19.15
C THR A 107 -7.49 6.65 -18.51
N TYR A 108 -8.02 5.92 -17.52
CA TYR A 108 -9.19 6.35 -16.77
C TYR A 108 -8.97 7.72 -16.12
N TYR A 109 -7.92 7.86 -15.30
CA TYR A 109 -7.61 9.10 -14.57
C TYR A 109 -7.32 10.26 -15.50
N LYS A 110 -6.57 10.01 -16.58
CA LYS A 110 -6.25 11.01 -17.58
C LYS A 110 -7.51 11.59 -18.25
N ASN A 111 -8.53 10.77 -18.46
CA ASN A 111 -9.78 11.19 -19.10
C ASN A 111 -10.80 11.79 -18.12
N ASP A 112 -10.80 11.33 -16.86
CA ASP A 112 -11.75 11.76 -15.82
C ASP A 112 -11.32 13.05 -15.11
N SER A 113 -10.03 13.43 -15.20
CA SER A 113 -9.48 14.59 -14.50
C SER A 113 -9.39 15.85 -15.38
N LYS A 114 -9.50 17.03 -14.77
CA LYS A 114 -9.47 18.33 -15.46
C LYS A 114 -8.13 18.61 -16.15
N ASN A 115 -7.04 18.14 -15.55
CA ASN A 115 -5.68 18.32 -16.07
C ASN A 115 -4.79 17.14 -15.66
N ILE A 116 -3.58 17.10 -16.24
CA ILE A 116 -2.62 16.01 -16.02
C ILE A 116 -2.13 15.90 -14.57
N ARG A 117 -1.99 17.01 -13.86
CA ARG A 117 -1.55 17.03 -12.45
C ARG A 117 -2.61 16.39 -11.57
N ASP A 118 -3.88 16.71 -11.80
CA ASP A 118 -5.00 16.10 -11.06
C ASP A 118 -5.07 14.60 -11.36
N ALA A 119 -4.87 14.20 -12.62
CA ALA A 119 -4.83 12.78 -13.00
C ALA A 119 -3.73 12.01 -12.24
N ILE A 120 -2.51 12.56 -12.19
CA ILE A 120 -1.38 12.00 -11.43
C ILE A 120 -1.71 11.91 -9.95
N SER A 121 -2.22 13.00 -9.36
CA SER A 121 -2.61 13.04 -7.95
C SER A 121 -3.64 11.95 -7.63
N ASN A 122 -4.68 11.83 -8.45
CA ASN A 122 -5.78 10.90 -8.24
C ASN A 122 -5.34 9.43 -8.33
N ILE A 123 -4.51 9.08 -9.31
CA ILE A 123 -4.01 7.70 -9.43
C ILE A 123 -3.05 7.35 -8.28
N ASP A 124 -2.16 8.27 -7.89
CA ASP A 124 -1.23 8.05 -6.77
C ASP A 124 -1.97 7.90 -5.44
N ASN A 125 -3.05 8.68 -5.26
CA ASN A 125 -3.92 8.62 -4.10
C ASN A 125 -4.63 7.26 -3.99
N VAL A 126 -5.14 6.74 -5.10
CA VAL A 126 -5.74 5.41 -5.14
C VAL A 126 -4.69 4.31 -4.93
N SER A 127 -3.48 4.44 -5.52
CA SER A 127 -2.37 3.51 -5.27
C SER A 127 -2.04 3.43 -3.77
N ARG A 128 -1.94 4.59 -3.09
CA ARG A 128 -1.65 4.67 -1.66
C ARG A 128 -2.76 4.08 -0.81
N TYR A 129 -4.02 4.37 -1.13
CA TYR A 129 -5.17 3.78 -0.44
C TYR A 129 -5.09 2.25 -0.45
N TRP A 130 -4.84 1.64 -1.61
CA TRP A 130 -4.78 0.18 -1.71
C TRP A 130 -3.59 -0.42 -0.99
N ARG A 131 -2.41 0.21 -1.06
CA ARG A 131 -1.25 -0.26 -0.29
C ARG A 131 -1.57 -0.37 1.20
N ASN A 132 -2.29 0.60 1.76
CA ASN A 132 -2.63 0.63 3.17
C ASN A 132 -3.76 -0.35 3.53
N LYS A 133 -4.60 -0.68 2.56
CA LYS A 133 -5.78 -1.53 2.75
C LYS A 133 -5.49 -3.01 2.58
N LEU A 134 -4.50 -3.36 1.76
CA LEU A 134 -4.19 -4.75 1.40
C LEU A 134 -3.32 -5.43 2.44
N SER A 135 -3.67 -6.69 2.76
CA SER A 135 -2.93 -7.52 3.72
C SER A 135 -2.09 -8.59 3.02
N GLY A 136 -1.04 -9.07 3.70
CA GLY A 136 -0.12 -10.08 3.16
C GLY A 136 0.84 -9.55 2.08
N VAL A 137 1.08 -8.24 2.07
CA VAL A 137 2.14 -7.59 1.29
C VAL A 137 3.48 -7.91 1.95
N LYS A 138 4.43 -8.45 1.19
CA LYS A 138 5.77 -8.75 1.69
C LYS A 138 6.65 -7.50 1.68
N GLN A 139 7.63 -7.45 2.58
CA GLN A 139 8.60 -6.34 2.67
C GLN A 139 9.41 -6.13 1.38
N GLU A 140 9.60 -7.18 0.58
CA GLU A 140 10.28 -7.13 -0.71
C GLU A 140 9.46 -6.50 -1.84
N TYR A 141 8.18 -6.19 -1.61
CA TYR A 141 7.37 -5.49 -2.59
C TYR A 141 7.62 -4.00 -2.51
N ILE A 142 7.94 -3.41 -3.67
CA ILE A 142 8.20 -1.98 -3.82
C ILE A 142 6.90 -1.24 -4.15
N SER A 143 6.86 0.05 -3.82
CA SER A 143 5.72 0.96 -4.06
C SER A 143 5.96 1.97 -5.18
N GLU A 144 7.18 2.02 -5.71
CA GLU A 144 7.62 2.92 -6.77
C GLU A 144 8.41 2.13 -7.81
N ILE A 145 8.27 2.49 -9.08
CA ILE A 145 8.98 1.86 -10.20
C ILE A 145 9.51 2.94 -11.15
N ASP A 146 10.59 2.62 -11.86
CA ASP A 146 11.19 3.47 -12.89
C ASP A 146 11.27 2.66 -14.19
N LEU A 147 10.40 3.01 -15.14
CA LEU A 147 10.36 2.40 -16.47
C LEU A 147 11.33 3.08 -17.44
N LYS A 148 12.10 4.07 -16.98
CA LYS A 148 13.09 4.85 -17.74
C LYS A 148 12.49 5.45 -19.00
N VAL A 149 11.26 5.94 -18.88
CA VAL A 149 10.52 6.51 -20.01
C VAL A 149 11.10 7.88 -20.35
N SER A 150 11.35 8.11 -21.63
CA SER A 150 12.00 9.33 -22.10
C SER A 150 11.03 10.52 -22.14
N SER A 151 9.82 10.29 -22.65
CA SER A 151 8.78 11.34 -22.80
C SER A 151 7.34 10.81 -22.89
N SER A 152 7.13 9.50 -22.72
CA SER A 152 5.80 8.91 -22.88
C SER A 152 4.92 9.17 -21.66
N ALA A 153 3.93 10.06 -21.82
CA ALA A 153 2.88 10.28 -20.82
C ALA A 153 2.08 9.00 -20.49
N LEU A 154 2.10 8.00 -21.37
CA LEU A 154 1.49 6.70 -21.12
C LEU A 154 2.41 5.82 -20.25
N GLY A 155 3.71 5.83 -20.54
CA GLY A 155 4.72 5.12 -19.76
C GLY A 155 4.83 5.66 -18.33
N ALA A 156 4.92 6.98 -18.18
CA ALA A 156 4.89 7.65 -16.87
C ALA A 156 3.59 7.33 -16.10
N GLY A 157 2.46 7.23 -16.81
CA GLY A 157 1.19 6.81 -16.23
C GLY A 157 1.22 5.39 -15.63
N TYR A 158 2.02 4.47 -16.18
CA TYR A 158 2.17 3.13 -15.62
C TYR A 158 2.97 3.12 -14.30
N GLU A 159 3.91 4.06 -14.16
CA GLU A 159 4.69 4.24 -12.92
C GLU A 159 3.78 4.72 -11.80
N HIS A 160 2.97 5.76 -12.05
CA HIS A 160 1.96 6.25 -11.09
C HIS A 160 0.86 5.23 -10.79
N GLY A 161 0.48 4.42 -11.78
CA GLY A 161 -0.48 3.32 -11.61
C GLY A 161 0.02 2.16 -10.75
N HIS A 162 1.32 2.10 -10.47
CA HIS A 162 1.91 1.04 -9.67
C HIS A 162 1.39 1.08 -8.22
N ILE A 163 0.66 0.04 -7.83
CA ILE A 163 0.21 -0.14 -6.44
C ILE A 163 1.34 -0.79 -5.65
N LEU A 164 1.75 -1.99 -6.05
CA LEU A 164 2.85 -2.74 -5.46
C LEU A 164 3.35 -3.84 -6.42
N GLY A 165 4.58 -4.32 -6.22
CA GLY A 165 5.12 -5.40 -7.04
C GLY A 165 6.60 -5.69 -6.81
N LYS A 166 7.23 -6.36 -7.78
CA LYS A 166 8.66 -6.71 -7.75
C LYS A 166 9.36 -6.32 -9.05
N TYR A 167 10.66 -6.06 -8.94
CA TYR A 167 11.57 -5.89 -10.07
C TYR A 167 12.37 -7.17 -10.32
N TYR A 168 12.50 -7.57 -11.59
CA TYR A 168 13.38 -8.63 -12.05
C TYR A 168 14.45 -8.04 -12.96
N ASP A 169 15.68 -8.02 -12.46
CA ASP A 169 16.87 -7.61 -13.20
C ASP A 169 17.18 -8.61 -14.32
N LYS A 170 17.52 -8.12 -15.52
CA LYS A 170 17.79 -8.95 -16.70
C LYS A 170 18.96 -9.91 -16.49
N ILE A 171 19.98 -9.52 -15.72
CA ILE A 171 21.16 -10.34 -15.46
C ILE A 171 20.81 -11.43 -14.45
N ASN A 172 19.96 -11.12 -13.47
CA ASN A 172 19.62 -11.98 -12.34
C ASN A 172 18.14 -12.38 -12.30
N ILE A 173 17.55 -12.76 -13.44
CA ILE A 173 16.15 -13.23 -13.46
C ILE A 173 16.02 -14.49 -12.60
N PRO A 174 15.10 -14.53 -11.62
CA PRO A 174 14.85 -15.70 -10.78
C PRO A 174 14.53 -16.96 -11.59
N ASP A 175 14.65 -18.13 -10.95
CA ASP A 175 14.19 -19.36 -11.58
C ASP A 175 12.66 -19.36 -11.78
N ASN A 176 12.20 -20.27 -12.64
CA ASN A 176 10.79 -20.30 -13.03
C ASN A 176 9.85 -20.62 -11.86
N GLN A 177 10.29 -21.39 -10.87
CA GLN A 177 9.47 -21.74 -9.72
C GLN A 177 9.27 -20.52 -8.82
N THR A 178 10.33 -19.73 -8.57
CA THR A 178 10.24 -18.46 -7.85
C THR A 178 9.30 -17.48 -8.56
N LEU A 179 9.41 -17.33 -9.88
CA LEU A 179 8.54 -16.43 -10.66
C LEU A 179 7.06 -16.83 -10.57
N ILE A 180 6.76 -18.13 -10.62
CA ILE A 180 5.39 -18.63 -10.47
C ILE A 180 4.88 -18.37 -9.04
N GLN A 181 5.73 -18.56 -8.02
CA GLN A 181 5.36 -18.29 -6.64
C GLN A 181 5.04 -16.81 -6.41
N ASP A 182 5.90 -15.90 -6.88
CA ASP A 182 5.68 -14.46 -6.79
C ASP A 182 4.36 -14.05 -7.45
N LEU A 183 4.09 -14.58 -8.65
CA LEU A 183 2.83 -14.30 -9.33
C LEU A 183 1.62 -14.81 -8.55
N ASN A 184 1.68 -16.02 -7.99
CA ASN A 184 0.59 -16.59 -7.19
C ASN A 184 0.31 -15.77 -5.93
N GLU A 185 1.36 -15.27 -5.27
CA GLU A 185 1.23 -14.39 -4.11
C GLU A 185 0.58 -13.05 -4.49
N LEU A 186 1.02 -12.45 -5.60
CA LEU A 186 0.42 -11.23 -6.13
C LEU A 186 -1.04 -11.44 -6.57
N MET A 187 -1.37 -12.59 -7.16
CA MET A 187 -2.74 -13.00 -7.48
C MET A 187 -3.62 -13.11 -6.23
N CYS A 188 -3.09 -13.57 -5.09
CA CYS A 188 -3.83 -13.58 -3.82
C CYS A 188 -4.16 -12.15 -3.35
N ILE A 189 -3.20 -11.23 -3.44
CA ILE A 189 -3.39 -9.83 -3.08
C ILE A 189 -4.40 -9.17 -4.02
N TYR A 190 -4.28 -9.40 -5.33
CA TYR A 190 -5.20 -8.88 -6.33
C TYR A 190 -6.64 -9.36 -6.09
N LYS A 191 -6.82 -10.63 -5.70
CA LYS A 191 -8.13 -11.16 -5.33
C LYS A 191 -8.69 -10.54 -4.04
N SER A 192 -7.83 -10.20 -3.07
CA SER A 192 -8.21 -9.46 -1.87
C SER A 192 -8.67 -8.04 -2.20
N LEU A 193 -7.99 -7.35 -3.13
CA LEU A 193 -8.44 -6.05 -3.65
C LEU A 193 -9.82 -6.19 -4.30
N SER A 194 -9.98 -7.18 -5.18
CA SER A 194 -11.23 -7.42 -5.89
C SER A 194 -12.42 -7.62 -4.95
N GLY A 195 -12.23 -8.31 -3.82
CA GLY A 195 -13.27 -8.54 -2.82
C GLY A 195 -13.67 -7.30 -2.00
N GLN A 196 -12.91 -6.21 -2.11
CA GLN A 196 -13.12 -4.97 -1.36
C GLN A 196 -13.69 -3.84 -2.23
N LEU A 197 -13.91 -4.08 -3.53
CA LEU A 197 -14.49 -3.06 -4.41
C LEU A 197 -15.95 -2.77 -4.03
N ILE A 198 -16.28 -1.49 -3.99
CA ILE A 198 -17.63 -0.97 -3.81
C ILE A 198 -18.19 -0.66 -5.20
N HIS A 199 -19.14 -1.47 -5.67
CA HIS A 199 -19.80 -1.30 -6.98
C HIS A 199 -18.84 -1.23 -8.19
N GLY A 200 -17.66 -1.84 -8.08
CA GLY A 200 -16.68 -1.95 -9.17
C GLY A 200 -15.61 -0.86 -9.16
N PHE A 201 -14.77 -0.85 -10.20
CA PHE A 201 -13.58 0.00 -10.29
C PHE A 201 -13.89 1.50 -10.19
N GLU A 202 -14.78 2.03 -11.02
CA GLU A 202 -15.03 3.47 -11.07
C GLU A 202 -15.58 4.01 -9.74
N GLU A 203 -16.63 3.37 -9.21
CA GLU A 203 -17.31 3.87 -8.02
C GLU A 203 -16.38 3.81 -6.80
N THR A 204 -15.63 2.70 -6.66
CA THR A 204 -14.60 2.60 -5.61
C THR A 204 -13.58 3.73 -5.73
N ASN A 205 -13.12 4.03 -6.94
CA ASN A 205 -12.07 5.03 -7.15
C ASN A 205 -12.59 6.44 -6.94
N LYS A 206 -13.82 6.74 -7.39
CA LYS A 206 -14.49 8.01 -7.11
C LYS A 206 -14.67 8.20 -5.61
N LEU A 207 -15.05 7.16 -4.87
CA LEU A 207 -15.15 7.24 -3.39
C LEU A 207 -13.78 7.52 -2.77
N ILE A 208 -12.73 6.78 -3.15
CA ILE A 208 -11.37 7.01 -2.64
C ILE A 208 -10.88 8.42 -2.95
N ILE A 209 -11.04 8.87 -4.20
CA ILE A 209 -10.61 10.19 -4.65
C ILE A 209 -11.41 11.26 -3.90
N ASN A 210 -12.73 11.18 -3.85
CA ASN A 210 -13.56 12.16 -3.15
C ASN A 210 -13.28 12.19 -1.65
N ASP A 211 -13.04 11.04 -1.01
CA ASP A 211 -12.63 10.97 0.39
C ASP A 211 -11.33 11.75 0.63
N ILE A 212 -10.39 11.68 -0.32
CA ILE A 212 -9.11 12.39 -0.27
C ILE A 212 -9.24 13.86 -0.74
N GLU A 213 -10.10 14.18 -1.71
CA GLU A 213 -10.39 15.57 -2.10
C GLU A 213 -11.11 16.31 -0.96
N ILE A 214 -12.01 15.66 -0.23
CA ILE A 214 -12.59 16.22 1.00
C ILE A 214 -11.51 16.47 2.05
N GLU A 215 -10.51 15.59 2.13
CA GLU A 215 -9.33 15.80 2.98
C GLU A 215 -8.53 17.06 2.54
N TRP A 216 -8.39 17.32 1.23
CA TRP A 216 -7.53 18.39 0.70
C TRP A 216 -8.23 19.74 0.50
N GLU A 217 -9.52 19.76 0.14
CA GLU A 217 -10.28 20.98 -0.15
C GLU A 217 -10.99 21.56 1.08
N ASN A 218 -11.19 20.76 2.13
CA ASN A 218 -11.84 21.25 3.33
C ASN A 218 -10.93 22.28 4.04
N GLU A 219 -11.28 23.57 3.95
CA GLU A 219 -10.64 24.68 4.66
C GLU A 219 -10.57 24.44 6.18
N GLU A 220 -11.55 23.72 6.74
CA GLU A 220 -11.51 23.28 8.13
C GLU A 220 -10.43 22.21 8.34
N PHE A 221 -10.28 21.24 7.42
CA PHE A 221 -9.20 20.25 7.45
C PHE A 221 -7.84 20.92 7.27
N LYS A 222 -7.64 21.81 6.29
CA LYS A 222 -6.40 22.59 6.13
C LYS A 222 -6.08 23.43 7.38
N ARG A 223 -7.10 23.98 8.06
CA ARG A 223 -6.94 24.71 9.31
C ARG A 223 -6.57 23.80 10.48
N LEU A 224 -7.13 22.59 10.55
CA LEU A 224 -6.93 21.62 11.63
C LEU A 224 -5.69 20.72 11.43
N ALA A 225 -5.27 20.50 10.18
CA ALA A 225 -4.05 19.79 9.80
C ALA A 225 -2.80 20.69 9.89
N LYS A 226 -2.96 21.93 10.38
CA LYS A 226 -1.80 22.78 10.67
C LYS A 226 -0.85 22.02 11.60
N PRO A 227 0.45 21.97 11.26
CA PRO A 227 1.43 21.35 12.13
C PRO A 227 1.36 21.98 13.52
N LEU A 228 1.68 21.20 14.55
CA LEU A 228 1.76 21.70 15.91
C LEU A 228 2.61 22.98 15.93
N GLN A 229 2.14 24.00 16.65
CA GLN A 229 2.87 25.27 16.73
C GLN A 229 4.29 25.01 17.26
N LYS A 230 5.30 25.48 16.53
CA LYS A 230 6.71 25.40 16.97
C LYS A 230 6.81 25.95 18.40
N ASN A 231 7.41 25.17 19.30
CA ASN A 231 7.60 25.44 20.74
C ASN A 231 6.39 25.23 21.65
N LYS A 232 5.31 24.56 21.21
CA LYS A 232 4.24 24.13 22.10
C LYS A 232 4.77 23.02 23.03
N SER A 233 4.80 23.27 24.34
CA SER A 233 5.11 22.22 25.33
C SER A 233 4.01 21.16 25.32
N ILE A 234 4.37 19.92 24.96
CA ILE A 234 3.47 18.79 24.77
C ILE A 234 3.70 17.77 25.90
N ASN A 235 2.62 17.17 26.41
CA ASN A 235 2.69 16.16 27.46
C ASN A 235 1.61 15.07 27.27
N LEU A 236 1.99 13.81 27.46
CA LEU A 236 1.10 12.66 27.52
C LEU A 236 1.02 12.13 28.96
N GLU A 237 -0.19 12.13 29.52
CA GLU A 237 -0.47 11.46 30.78
C GLU A 237 -0.86 10.01 30.54
N PHE A 238 0.06 9.09 30.83
CA PHE A 238 -0.22 7.67 30.73
C PHE A 238 -1.02 7.15 31.93
N ARG A 239 -2.23 6.65 31.66
CA ARG A 239 -3.04 5.92 32.65
C ARG A 239 -2.79 4.41 32.55
N ASN A 240 -2.88 3.75 33.69
CA ASN A 240 -2.85 2.29 33.77
C ASN A 240 -4.27 1.74 33.56
N ILE A 241 -4.46 0.94 32.52
CA ILE A 241 -5.79 0.44 32.13
C ILE A 241 -6.21 -0.85 32.82
N LYS A 242 -5.33 -1.46 33.64
CA LYS A 242 -5.64 -2.70 34.38
C LYS A 242 -6.78 -2.54 35.41
N ASN A 243 -7.23 -1.32 35.69
CA ASN A 243 -8.27 -0.99 36.68
C ASN A 243 -9.57 -0.42 36.09
N ILE A 244 -9.78 -0.48 34.76
CA ILE A 244 -10.98 0.09 34.12
C ILE A 244 -12.13 -0.94 34.17
N PRO A 245 -13.33 -0.57 34.66
CA PRO A 245 -14.48 -1.47 34.67
C PRO A 245 -14.89 -1.88 33.25
N ILE A 246 -14.99 -3.19 33.00
CA ILE A 246 -15.35 -3.75 31.69
C ILE A 246 -16.87 -3.66 31.51
N HIS A 247 -17.35 -2.85 30.57
CA HIS A 247 -18.76 -2.87 30.14
C HIS A 247 -18.93 -3.89 28.99
N ASN A 248 -19.54 -5.04 29.29
CA ASN A 248 -19.69 -6.21 28.39
C ASN A 248 -20.70 -6.05 27.22
N ASN A 249 -21.19 -4.86 26.91
CA ASN A 249 -22.25 -4.69 25.91
C ASN A 249 -21.77 -3.92 24.69
N PHE A 250 -21.10 -4.59 23.76
CA PHE A 250 -20.97 -4.10 22.39
C PHE A 250 -21.72 -5.04 21.44
N GLU A 251 -23.00 -4.75 21.19
CA GLU A 251 -23.70 -5.29 20.03
C GLU A 251 -22.94 -4.84 18.77
N THR A 252 -22.43 -5.80 17.98
CA THR A 252 -21.76 -5.56 16.70
C THR A 252 -22.78 -5.17 15.63
N LYS A 253 -23.43 -4.02 15.78
CA LYS A 253 -24.08 -3.37 14.63
C LYS A 253 -22.98 -2.60 13.91
N ASN A 254 -22.44 -3.15 12.83
CA ASN A 254 -21.66 -2.38 11.87
C ASN A 254 -22.65 -1.41 11.20
N PRO A 255 -22.61 -0.10 11.52
CA PRO A 255 -23.53 0.83 10.89
C PRO A 255 -23.18 0.93 9.40
N ILE A 256 -24.12 0.52 8.55
CA ILE A 256 -24.07 0.76 7.12
C ILE A 256 -24.42 2.24 6.92
N PHE A 257 -23.40 3.10 6.85
CA PHE A 257 -23.58 4.51 6.52
C PHE A 257 -23.60 4.68 4.99
N LYS A 258 -24.60 5.39 4.46
CA LYS A 258 -24.74 5.68 3.02
C LYS A 258 -24.38 7.15 2.75
N GLY A 259 -23.64 7.41 1.66
CA GLY A 259 -23.53 8.73 1.03
C GLY A 259 -22.52 9.72 1.64
N LYS A 260 -22.77 11.02 1.41
CA LYS A 260 -21.89 12.20 1.68
C LYS A 260 -21.49 12.40 3.16
N ASP A 261 -22.22 11.78 4.10
CA ASP A 261 -21.89 11.81 5.54
C ASP A 261 -20.78 10.81 5.92
N TYR A 262 -20.59 9.76 5.12
CA TYR A 262 -19.57 8.73 5.38
C TYR A 262 -18.16 9.26 5.10
N SER A 263 -17.98 9.97 3.99
CA SER A 263 -16.70 10.57 3.58
C SER A 263 -16.20 11.61 4.60
N ASN A 264 -17.09 12.49 5.07
CA ASN A 264 -16.78 13.45 6.13
C ASN A 264 -16.36 12.78 7.45
N LYS A 265 -16.97 11.63 7.80
CA LYS A 265 -16.64 10.89 9.02
C LYS A 265 -15.28 10.20 8.91
N ILE A 266 -14.97 9.62 7.74
CA ILE A 266 -13.65 9.04 7.44
C ILE A 266 -12.57 10.12 7.47
N ALA A 267 -12.79 11.25 6.79
CA ALA A 267 -11.84 12.36 6.76
C ALA A 267 -11.52 12.88 8.17
N LYS A 268 -12.54 13.03 9.03
CA LYS A 268 -12.35 13.39 10.45
C LYS A 268 -11.55 12.34 11.23
N GLN A 269 -11.78 11.05 11.00
CA GLN A 269 -11.02 9.98 11.66
C GLN A 269 -9.56 9.94 11.19
N LYS A 270 -9.31 10.16 9.90
CA LYS A 270 -7.96 10.21 9.35
C LYS A 270 -7.18 11.42 9.87
N LEU A 271 -7.80 12.61 9.86
CA LEU A 271 -7.24 13.81 10.48
C LEU A 271 -6.87 13.57 11.94
N LEU A 272 -7.78 12.96 12.69
CA LEU A 272 -7.59 12.65 14.10
C LEU A 272 -6.41 11.69 14.33
N GLY A 273 -6.28 10.67 13.47
CA GLY A 273 -5.12 9.77 13.45
C GLY A 273 -3.81 10.53 13.25
N MET A 274 -3.72 11.29 12.16
CA MET A 274 -2.54 12.10 11.83
C MET A 274 -2.17 13.12 12.92
N GLN A 275 -3.16 13.78 13.53
CA GLN A 275 -2.92 14.71 14.64
C GLN A 275 -2.36 14.00 15.86
N GLY A 276 -2.82 12.77 16.14
CA GLY A 276 -2.29 11.96 17.23
C GLY A 276 -0.86 11.48 16.95
N GLU A 277 -0.57 11.01 15.74
CA GLU A 277 0.77 10.60 15.31
C GLU A 277 1.78 11.76 15.46
N GLU A 278 1.43 12.95 14.96
CA GLU A 278 2.26 14.15 15.11
C GLU A 278 2.46 14.53 16.60
N TYR A 279 1.42 14.39 17.42
CA TYR A 279 1.49 14.67 18.85
C TYR A 279 2.44 13.70 19.59
N VAL A 280 2.36 12.40 19.27
CA VAL A 280 3.25 11.39 19.83
C VAL A 280 4.69 11.61 19.35
N LEU A 281 4.89 11.95 18.08
CA LEU A 281 6.21 12.24 17.53
C LEU A 281 6.91 13.35 18.32
N GLU A 282 6.22 14.49 18.51
CA GLU A 282 6.78 15.62 19.25
C GLU A 282 6.95 15.32 20.75
N TYR A 283 6.03 14.54 21.34
CA TYR A 283 6.20 14.03 22.70
C TYR A 283 7.47 13.19 22.85
N GLU A 284 7.71 12.23 21.94
CA GLU A 284 8.88 11.35 21.96
C GLU A 284 10.19 12.13 21.75
N LYS A 285 10.22 13.09 20.81
CA LYS A 285 11.36 13.99 20.65
C LYS A 285 11.65 14.80 21.92
N SER A 286 10.61 15.34 22.54
CA SER A 286 10.77 16.10 23.79
C SER A 286 11.25 15.22 24.94
N LYS A 287 10.77 13.97 25.02
CA LYS A 287 11.18 12.97 26.02
C LYS A 287 12.66 12.61 25.90
N LEU A 288 13.17 12.54 24.68
CA LEU A 288 14.55 12.13 24.37
C LEU A 288 15.54 13.29 24.27
N LYS A 289 15.08 14.54 24.41
CA LYS A 289 15.91 15.72 24.29
C LYS A 289 17.07 15.69 25.28
N GLY A 290 18.30 15.80 24.76
CA GLY A 290 19.52 15.81 25.57
C GLY A 290 20.05 14.41 25.92
N LEU A 291 19.40 13.34 25.45
CA LEU A 291 19.94 11.98 25.51
C LEU A 291 20.70 11.66 24.22
N VAL A 292 21.76 10.89 24.35
CA VAL A 292 22.58 10.44 23.22
C VAL A 292 22.66 8.93 23.15
N ASP A 293 22.84 8.40 21.96
CA ASP A 293 23.14 6.98 21.77
C ASP A 293 24.62 6.65 22.05
N LYS A 294 25.00 5.39 21.78
CA LYS A 294 26.37 4.90 21.97
C LYS A 294 27.40 5.61 21.08
N ASP A 295 26.96 6.21 19.98
CA ASP A 295 27.79 6.92 19.01
C ASP A 295 27.81 8.44 19.28
N GLY A 296 27.17 8.91 20.36
CA GLY A 296 27.08 10.32 20.72
C GLY A 296 26.06 11.12 19.89
N ARG A 297 25.19 10.45 19.12
CA ARG A 297 24.12 11.10 18.35
C ARG A 297 22.95 11.41 19.25
N ASN A 298 22.36 12.59 19.08
CA ASN A 298 21.20 13.02 19.88
C ASN A 298 19.95 12.20 19.50
N LEU A 299 19.39 11.48 20.47
CA LEU A 299 18.26 10.57 20.24
C LEU A 299 17.01 11.29 19.76
N SER A 300 16.77 12.53 20.18
CA SER A 300 15.61 13.31 19.72
C SER A 300 15.62 13.54 18.21
N ASP A 301 16.80 13.62 17.60
CA ASP A 301 16.97 13.94 16.19
C ASP A 301 16.84 12.67 15.32
N LEU A 302 16.87 11.49 15.94
CA LEU A 302 16.72 10.19 15.29
C LEU A 302 15.26 9.68 15.32
N VAL A 303 14.36 10.33 16.06
CA VAL A 303 12.93 9.94 16.11
C VAL A 303 12.30 10.21 14.74
N GLU A 304 11.70 9.18 14.15
CA GLU A 304 11.23 9.21 12.77
C GLU A 304 9.74 8.86 12.67
N HIS A 305 9.01 9.64 11.88
CA HIS A 305 7.64 9.32 11.49
C HIS A 305 7.70 8.36 10.29
N THR A 306 7.81 7.08 10.59
CA THR A 306 8.15 6.00 9.65
C THR A 306 7.18 5.89 8.48
N SER A 307 5.88 6.04 8.74
CA SER A 307 4.84 6.06 7.69
C SER A 307 5.07 7.14 6.62
N ARG A 308 5.72 8.26 6.96
CA ARG A 308 6.02 9.36 6.02
C ARG A 308 7.32 9.18 5.24
N VAL A 309 8.24 8.33 5.71
CA VAL A 309 9.61 8.20 5.16
C VAL A 309 9.83 6.85 4.47
N GLN A 310 9.30 5.77 5.05
CA GLN A 310 9.48 4.39 4.58
C GLN A 310 8.17 3.77 4.06
N GLY A 311 7.05 4.48 4.21
CA GLY A 311 5.70 4.07 3.81
C GLY A 311 4.96 3.24 4.87
N ASP A 312 3.65 3.09 4.71
CA ASP A 312 2.76 2.48 5.74
C ASP A 312 2.87 0.94 5.87
N GLY A 313 3.82 0.32 5.15
CA GLY A 313 4.02 -1.14 5.10
C GLY A 313 4.91 -1.72 6.19
N VAL A 314 5.56 -0.90 7.02
CA VAL A 314 6.50 -1.36 8.06
C VAL A 314 5.83 -1.94 9.31
N GLY A 315 4.56 -1.60 9.56
CA GLY A 315 3.77 -2.17 10.67
C GLY A 315 3.88 -1.42 12.00
N TYR A 316 4.30 -0.15 11.96
CA TYR A 316 4.26 0.81 13.08
C TYR A 316 4.33 2.25 12.54
N ASP A 317 3.90 3.24 13.33
CA ASP A 317 3.85 4.65 12.92
C ASP A 317 5.16 5.39 13.19
N ILE A 318 5.75 5.23 14.38
CA ILE A 318 6.89 6.01 14.86
C ILE A 318 8.05 5.11 15.31
N LEU A 319 9.24 5.37 14.76
CA LEU A 319 10.51 4.86 15.29
C LEU A 319 11.00 5.82 16.38
N SER A 320 11.18 5.30 17.58
CA SER A 320 11.72 6.06 18.72
C SER A 320 12.79 5.24 19.43
N TYR A 321 13.28 5.73 20.58
CA TYR A 321 14.34 5.09 21.36
C TYR A 321 13.99 5.07 22.84
N ASP A 322 14.52 4.09 23.56
CA ASP A 322 14.52 4.09 25.01
C ASP A 322 15.68 4.95 25.57
N LYS A 323 15.73 5.09 26.90
CA LYS A 323 16.79 5.86 27.59
C LYS A 323 18.21 5.31 27.39
N ASN A 324 18.34 4.08 26.92
CA ASN A 324 19.63 3.42 26.64
C ASN A 324 20.02 3.55 25.16
N GLY A 325 19.20 4.21 24.34
CA GLY A 325 19.38 4.34 22.89
C GLY A 325 18.98 3.09 22.11
N GLU A 326 18.22 2.16 22.69
CA GLU A 326 17.66 1.05 21.92
C GLU A 326 16.39 1.47 21.19
N SER A 327 16.26 1.06 19.94
CA SER A 327 15.08 1.34 19.12
C SER A 327 13.81 0.73 19.71
N ILE A 328 12.74 1.51 19.72
CA ILE A 328 11.37 1.08 20.02
C ILE A 328 10.45 1.47 18.85
N PHE A 329 9.39 0.69 18.66
CA PHE A 329 8.42 0.84 17.58
C PHE A 329 7.08 1.20 18.19
N ILE A 330 6.51 2.33 17.79
CA ILE A 330 5.28 2.86 18.38
C ILE A 330 4.18 2.88 17.33
N GLU A 331 3.05 2.26 17.67
CA GLU A 331 1.79 2.30 16.95
C GLU A 331 0.83 3.24 17.66
N VAL A 332 0.32 4.25 16.96
CA VAL A 332 -0.51 5.31 17.52
C VAL A 332 -1.97 5.07 17.15
N LYS A 333 -2.83 4.96 18.17
CA LYS A 333 -4.28 4.87 17.98
C LYS A 333 -4.93 6.07 18.64
N THR A 334 -5.71 6.83 17.89
CA THR A 334 -6.30 8.09 18.41
C THR A 334 -7.82 8.06 18.36
N THR A 335 -8.47 8.56 19.42
CA THR A 335 -9.92 8.75 19.48
C THR A 335 -10.27 10.02 20.27
N ASN A 336 -11.37 10.67 19.92
CA ASN A 336 -11.96 11.78 20.67
C ASN A 336 -13.01 11.32 21.70
N CYS A 337 -13.25 10.01 21.78
CA CYS A 337 -14.12 9.37 22.74
C CYS A 337 -13.32 8.81 23.94
N GLY A 338 -14.04 8.24 24.91
CA GLY A 338 -13.49 7.71 26.15
C GLY A 338 -12.49 6.56 25.96
N ILE A 339 -11.76 6.28 27.04
CA ILE A 339 -10.67 5.31 27.14
C ILE A 339 -11.04 3.88 26.70
N GLU A 340 -12.29 3.50 26.84
CA GLU A 340 -12.88 2.20 26.51
C GLU A 340 -13.25 2.03 25.02
N THR A 341 -13.17 3.11 24.24
CA THR A 341 -13.56 3.09 22.83
C THR A 341 -12.71 2.07 22.05
N PRO A 342 -13.34 1.09 21.36
CA PRO A 342 -12.60 0.12 20.56
C PRO A 342 -11.73 0.77 19.48
N PHE A 343 -10.73 0.04 19.02
CA PHE A 343 -9.88 0.43 17.90
C PHE A 343 -9.49 -0.77 17.07
N TYR A 344 -9.04 -0.49 15.86
CA TYR A 344 -8.63 -1.51 14.91
C TYR A 344 -7.10 -1.58 14.87
N ILE A 345 -6.60 -2.80 14.77
CA ILE A 345 -5.19 -3.11 14.52
C ILE A 345 -5.14 -3.97 13.25
N THR A 346 -4.24 -3.66 12.32
CA THR A 346 -4.11 -4.43 11.08
C THR A 346 -3.37 -5.74 11.32
N GLU A 347 -3.48 -6.69 10.39
CA GLU A 347 -2.72 -7.95 10.44
C GLU A 347 -1.20 -7.67 10.42
N ASN A 348 -0.76 -6.67 9.63
CA ASN A 348 0.64 -6.29 9.52
C ASN A 348 1.18 -5.74 10.86
N GLU A 349 0.46 -4.79 11.46
CA GLU A 349 0.77 -4.24 12.79
C GLU A 349 0.84 -5.35 13.84
N LEU A 350 -0.15 -6.26 13.85
CA LEU A 350 -0.19 -7.34 14.83
C LEU A 350 0.96 -8.34 14.63
N MET A 351 1.29 -8.69 13.39
CA MET A 351 2.44 -9.57 13.10
C MET A 351 3.76 -8.90 13.47
N PHE A 352 3.93 -7.62 13.17
CA PHE A 352 5.12 -6.86 13.54
C PHE A 352 5.26 -6.75 15.06
N ALA A 353 4.17 -6.48 15.78
CA ALA A 353 4.11 -6.46 17.23
C ALA A 353 4.52 -7.80 17.84
N LYS A 354 4.05 -8.92 17.27
CA LYS A 354 4.44 -10.27 17.73
C LYS A 354 5.92 -10.54 17.52
N LYS A 355 6.49 -10.15 16.38
CA LYS A 355 7.92 -10.31 16.10
C LYS A 355 8.79 -9.44 17.01
N ASN A 356 8.33 -8.23 17.35
CA ASN A 356 9.06 -7.24 18.12
C ASN A 356 8.45 -7.00 19.52
N MET A 357 7.86 -8.03 20.14
CA MET A 357 7.01 -7.89 21.34
C MET A 357 7.66 -7.14 22.51
N ASN A 358 8.99 -7.16 22.60
CA ASN A 358 9.76 -6.49 23.66
C ASN A 358 10.09 -5.02 23.38
N LYS A 359 9.94 -4.58 22.13
CA LYS A 359 10.30 -3.25 21.62
C LYS A 359 9.11 -2.52 20.97
N TYR A 360 7.98 -3.19 20.82
CA TYR A 360 6.76 -2.63 20.25
C TYR A 360 5.84 -2.07 21.34
N TYR A 361 5.21 -0.95 21.06
CA TYR A 361 4.29 -0.26 21.97
C TYR A 361 3.08 0.29 21.22
N ILE A 362 1.88 0.09 21.76
CA ILE A 362 0.67 0.79 21.33
C ILE A 362 0.51 2.01 22.23
N TYR A 363 0.50 3.19 21.64
CA TYR A 363 0.11 4.43 22.31
C TYR A 363 -1.33 4.75 21.92
N ARG A 364 -2.28 4.55 22.85
CA ARG A 364 -3.68 4.95 22.65
C ARG A 364 -3.91 6.32 23.24
N LEU A 365 -4.19 7.31 22.41
CA LEU A 365 -4.67 8.62 22.83
C LEU A 365 -6.20 8.60 22.81
N TYR A 366 -6.82 9.04 23.91
CA TYR A 366 -8.28 9.07 24.08
C TYR A 366 -8.70 10.41 24.66
N ASP A 367 -9.98 10.76 24.51
CA ASP A 367 -10.49 12.13 24.71
C ASP A 367 -9.58 13.18 24.04
N PHE A 368 -8.99 12.83 22.89
CA PHE A 368 -7.89 13.57 22.31
C PHE A 368 -8.35 14.92 21.76
N ASN A 369 -7.56 15.94 22.05
CA ASN A 369 -7.71 17.27 21.49
C ASN A 369 -6.32 17.88 21.21
N GLN A 370 -6.02 18.09 19.93
CA GLN A 370 -4.74 18.66 19.47
C GLN A 370 -4.45 20.06 20.06
N ASN A 371 -5.50 20.81 20.42
CA ASN A 371 -5.33 22.14 21.03
C ASN A 371 -4.86 22.06 22.49
N ASN A 372 -5.02 20.92 23.16
CA ASN A 372 -4.54 20.76 24.53
C ASN A 372 -3.03 20.52 24.57
N ASN A 373 -2.35 21.19 25.50
CA ASN A 373 -0.92 20.94 25.80
C ASN A 373 -0.69 19.60 26.51
N LYS A 374 -1.78 18.99 26.99
CA LYS A 374 -1.78 17.80 27.81
C LYS A 374 -2.92 16.90 27.38
N ASN A 375 -2.59 15.75 26.81
CA ASN A 375 -3.56 14.74 26.38
C ASN A 375 -3.38 13.47 27.22
N GLN A 376 -4.45 12.71 27.35
CA GLN A 376 -4.41 11.45 28.07
C GLN A 376 -4.10 10.31 27.11
N ALA A 377 -3.33 9.34 27.59
CA ALA A 377 -3.02 8.15 26.83
C ALA A 377 -2.92 6.93 27.73
N TYR A 378 -2.87 5.75 27.13
CA TYR A 378 -2.29 4.57 27.75
C TYR A 378 -1.29 3.93 26.80
N CYS A 379 -0.35 3.19 27.37
CA CYS A 379 0.70 2.50 26.64
C CYS A 379 0.64 1.01 26.94
N ILE A 380 0.57 0.18 25.90
CA ILE A 380 0.59 -1.27 26.00
C ILE A 380 1.79 -1.81 25.24
N LYS A 381 2.60 -2.62 25.93
CA LYS A 381 3.74 -3.29 25.31
C LYS A 381 3.26 -4.44 24.42
N GLY A 382 3.98 -4.71 23.33
CA GLY A 382 3.64 -5.78 22.38
C GLY A 382 3.40 -7.13 23.05
N SER A 383 4.23 -7.46 24.05
CA SER A 383 4.11 -8.68 24.87
C SER A 383 2.83 -8.77 25.73
N GLU A 384 2.11 -7.66 25.92
CA GLU A 384 0.91 -7.57 26.75
C GLU A 384 -0.39 -7.49 25.94
N ILE A 385 -0.31 -7.33 24.61
CA ILE A 385 -1.48 -7.11 23.73
C ILE A 385 -2.55 -8.18 23.92
N GLU A 386 -2.19 -9.46 23.78
CA GLU A 386 -3.15 -10.57 23.84
C GLU A 386 -3.71 -10.81 25.25
N ASN A 387 -2.97 -10.38 26.29
CA ASN A 387 -3.41 -10.49 27.68
C ASN A 387 -4.28 -9.29 28.12
N THR A 388 -4.23 -8.19 27.37
CA THR A 388 -4.91 -6.94 27.72
C THR A 388 -6.16 -6.71 26.86
N PHE A 389 -6.14 -7.11 25.59
CA PHE A 389 -7.22 -6.84 24.65
C PHE A 389 -7.86 -8.12 24.13
N HIS A 390 -9.17 -8.08 23.91
CA HIS A 390 -9.90 -9.10 23.16
C HIS A 390 -9.84 -8.78 21.65
N LEU A 391 -9.06 -9.55 20.90
CA LEU A 391 -8.91 -9.35 19.46
C LEU A 391 -10.07 -10.01 18.72
N ILE A 392 -11.01 -9.20 18.22
CA ILE A 392 -12.15 -9.66 17.41
C ILE A 392 -11.74 -9.64 15.93
N PRO A 393 -11.69 -10.79 15.25
CA PRO A 393 -11.35 -10.85 13.84
C PRO A 393 -12.47 -10.26 12.98
N ILE A 394 -12.15 -9.18 12.26
CA ILE A 394 -13.10 -8.46 11.39
C ILE A 394 -12.99 -8.86 9.90
N SER A 395 -11.88 -9.46 9.49
CA SER A 395 -11.59 -9.86 8.11
C SER A 395 -10.61 -11.02 8.08
N TYR A 396 -10.76 -11.94 7.12
CA TYR A 396 -9.92 -13.14 7.00
C TYR A 396 -9.37 -13.31 5.59
N LYS A 397 -8.09 -13.69 5.48
CA LYS A 397 -7.49 -14.18 4.25
C LYS A 397 -7.73 -15.69 4.13
N VAL A 398 -8.46 -16.11 3.10
CA VAL A 398 -8.76 -17.54 2.86
C VAL A 398 -7.78 -18.10 1.84
N GLN A 399 -7.10 -19.20 2.19
CA GLN A 399 -6.21 -19.94 1.31
C GLN A 399 -6.57 -21.43 1.29
N ILE A 400 -6.33 -22.10 0.16
CA ILE A 400 -6.51 -23.56 0.04
C ILE A 400 -5.47 -24.23 0.93
N LYS A 401 -5.90 -25.07 1.88
CA LYS A 401 -5.00 -25.91 2.66
C LYS A 401 -4.36 -26.93 1.72
N SER A 402 -3.04 -26.89 1.56
CA SER A 402 -2.31 -27.96 0.89
C SER A 402 -2.42 -29.23 1.75
N SER A 403 -3.20 -30.19 1.27
CA SER A 403 -3.12 -31.58 1.75
C SER A 403 -1.77 -32.11 1.28
N ARG A 404 -0.79 -32.19 2.18
CA ARG A 404 0.32 -33.12 1.99
C ARG A 404 -0.13 -34.51 2.42
#